data_AF-A0A965DKF5-F1
#
_entry.id   AF-A0A965DKF5-F1
#
_cell.length_a   1.000
_cell.length_b   1.000
_cell.length_c   1.000
_cell.angle_alpha   90.00
_cell.angle_beta   90.00
_cell.angle_gamma   90.00
#
_symmetry.space_group_name_H-M   'P 1'
#
loop_
_entity.id
_entity.type
_entity.pdbx_description
1 polymer ?
#
loop_
_entity_poly.entity_id
_entity_poly.type
_entity_poly.pdbx_seq_one_letter_code
_entity_poly.pdbx_strand_id
1 'polypeptide(L)'
;MNPKLSIEIWSDIVCPFCYIGKMKLEQALRNLNALDRVEITWRSFQLDPQFPKHTSMSSAEHLSSKTGIPADRLSNMRRSAGIPVLLERCSAELIEVC
;
A
#
# COMPACT_ATOMS: atom_id res chain seq x y z
N MET A 1 -30.29 -8.27 15.91
CA MET A 1 -29.02 -8.26 15.16
C MET A 1 -27.99 -7.58 16.03
N ASN A 2 -26.85 -8.24 16.29
CA ASN A 2 -25.78 -7.63 17.08
C ASN A 2 -25.05 -6.60 16.19
N PRO A 3 -24.85 -5.35 16.62
CA PRO A 3 -24.20 -4.35 15.78
C PRO A 3 -22.75 -4.75 15.52
N LYS A 4 -22.35 -4.82 14.26
CA LYS A 4 -20.95 -5.02 13.85
C LYS A 4 -20.21 -3.69 13.91
N LEU A 5 -18.94 -3.75 14.29
CA LEU A 5 -18.05 -2.59 14.19
C LEU A 5 -17.69 -2.36 12.72
N SER A 6 -18.00 -1.18 12.19
CA SER A 6 -17.62 -0.79 10.83
C SER A 6 -16.20 -0.20 10.82
N ILE A 7 -15.37 -0.66 9.89
CA ILE A 7 -14.01 -0.16 9.65
C ILE A 7 -13.91 0.24 8.18
N GLU A 8 -13.62 1.51 7.91
CA GLU A 8 -13.28 1.98 6.57
C GLU A 8 -11.76 2.07 6.40
N ILE A 9 -11.24 1.51 5.30
CA ILE A 9 -9.81 1.48 5.00
C ILE A 9 -9.56 2.14 3.65
N TRP A 10 -8.82 3.24 3.66
CA TRP A 10 -8.30 3.87 2.45
C TRP A 10 -6.95 3.25 2.09
N SER A 11 -6.86 2.72 0.87
CA SER A 11 -5.66 2.03 0.40
C SER A 11 -5.29 2.45 -1.01
N ASP A 12 -4.00 2.57 -1.24
CA ASP A 12 -3.39 2.68 -2.56
C ASP A 12 -2.62 1.38 -2.85
N ILE A 13 -2.68 0.90 -4.09
CA ILE A 13 -2.02 -0.32 -4.55
C ILE A 13 -0.48 -0.19 -4.50
N VAL A 14 0.06 1.02 -4.70
CA VAL A 14 1.53 1.23 -4.72
C VAL A 14 2.11 1.39 -3.32
N CYS A 15 1.26 1.46 -2.29
CA CYS A 15 1.68 1.74 -0.92
C CYS A 15 2.13 0.46 -0.21
N PRO A 16 3.43 0.28 0.07
CA PRO A 16 3.90 -0.91 0.78
C PRO A 16 3.36 -0.99 2.22
N PHE A 17 3.09 0.16 2.85
CA PHE A 17 2.54 0.20 4.20
C PHE A 17 1.07 -0.19 4.26
N CYS A 18 0.28 0.06 3.20
CA CYS A 18 -1.09 -0.41 3.12
C CYS A 18 -1.14 -1.95 3.13
N TYR A 19 -0.23 -2.62 2.40
CA TYR A 19 -0.12 -4.07 2.44
C TYR A 19 0.27 -4.59 3.83
N ILE A 20 1.31 -4.02 4.45
CA ILE A 20 1.72 -4.39 5.81
C ILE A 20 0.58 -4.17 6.81
N GLY A 21 -0.13 -3.05 6.69
CA GLY A 21 -1.29 -2.70 7.52
C GLY A 21 -2.42 -3.71 7.39
N LYS A 22 -2.76 -4.12 6.16
CA LYS A 22 -3.74 -5.19 5.90
C LYS A 22 -3.36 -6.48 6.60
N MET A 23 -2.12 -6.95 6.44
CA MET A 23 -1.65 -8.20 7.05
C MET A 23 -1.73 -8.14 8.59
N LYS A 24 -1.33 -7.02 9.19
CA LYS A 24 -1.41 -6.80 10.64
C LYS A 24 -2.86 -6.74 11.13
N LEU A 25 -3.75 -6.06 10.41
CA LEU A 25 -5.17 -5.97 10.75
C LEU A 25 -5.81 -7.35 10.73
N GLU A 26 -5.61 -8.11 9.65
CA GLU A 26 -6.14 -9.46 9.54
C GLU A 26 -5.61 -10.38 10.65
N GLN A 27 -4.33 -10.26 11.00
CA GLN A 27 -3.75 -11.01 12.10
C GLN A 27 -4.38 -10.63 13.45
N ALA A 28 -4.58 -9.33 13.70
CA ALA A 28 -5.24 -8.85 14.92
C ALA A 28 -6.69 -9.36 15.03
N LEU A 29 -7.46 -9.30 13.93
CA LEU A 29 -8.84 -9.78 13.89
C LEU A 29 -8.95 -11.29 14.14
N ARG A 30 -8.00 -12.08 13.61
CA ARG A 30 -7.90 -13.52 13.90
C ARG A 30 -7.57 -13.76 15.38
N ASN A 31 -6.57 -13.08 15.92
CA ASN A 31 -6.16 -13.23 17.32
C ASN A 31 -7.28 -12.86 18.31
N LEU A 32 -8.12 -11.89 17.95
CA LEU A 32 -9.24 -11.43 18.77
C LEU A 32 -10.53 -12.23 18.56
N ASN A 33 -10.54 -13.22 17.65
CA ASN A 33 -11.76 -13.92 17.21
C ASN A 33 -12.89 -12.93 16.89
N ALA A 34 -12.58 -11.93 16.06
CA ALA A 34 -13.47 -10.79 15.80
C ALA A 34 -13.91 -10.69 14.32
N LEU A 35 -13.58 -11.69 13.49
CA LEU A 35 -13.89 -11.69 12.06
C LEU A 35 -15.39 -11.55 11.76
N ASP A 36 -16.25 -12.12 12.61
CA ASP A 36 -17.71 -12.07 12.49
C ASP A 36 -18.33 -10.80 13.08
N ARG A 37 -17.57 -10.08 13.92
CA ARG A 37 -18.00 -8.87 14.65
C ARG A 37 -17.65 -7.56 13.95
N VAL A 38 -16.93 -7.64 12.83
CA VAL A 38 -16.43 -6.48 12.10
C VAL A 38 -16.96 -6.50 10.66
N GLU A 39 -17.24 -5.31 10.14
CA GLU A 39 -17.55 -5.06 8.73
C GLU A 39 -16.48 -4.13 8.15
N ILE A 40 -15.76 -4.59 7.11
CA ILE A 40 -14.66 -3.83 6.52
C ILE A 40 -15.09 -3.30 5.15
N THR A 41 -14.98 -1.99 4.96
CA THR A 41 -15.19 -1.32 3.67
C THR A 41 -13.86 -0.78 3.14
N TRP A 42 -13.48 -1.21 1.93
CA TRP A 42 -12.28 -0.69 1.26
C TRP A 42 -12.63 0.52 0.39
N ARG A 43 -11.80 1.56 0.50
CA ARG A 43 -11.88 2.80 -0.27
C ARG A 43 -10.59 2.98 -1.05
N SER A 44 -10.69 3.33 -2.32
CA SER A 44 -9.52 3.68 -3.13
C SER A 44 -8.91 4.99 -2.65
N PHE A 45 -7.58 5.05 -2.61
CA PHE A 45 -6.82 6.27 -2.35
C PHE A 45 -5.71 6.41 -3.39
N GLN A 46 -5.40 7.64 -3.78
CA GLN A 46 -4.28 7.94 -4.67
C GLN A 46 -3.23 8.76 -3.90
N LEU A 47 -2.08 8.15 -3.64
CA LEU A 47 -0.94 8.80 -2.97
C LEU A 47 -0.35 9.94 -3.79
N ASP A 48 -0.36 9.79 -5.12
CA ASP A 48 0.03 10.84 -6.05
C ASP A 48 -1.03 11.01 -7.16
N PRO A 49 -2.02 11.90 -6.96
CA PRO A 49 -3.03 12.20 -7.97
C PRO A 49 -2.47 12.86 -9.23
N GLN A 50 -1.25 13.41 -9.16
CA GLN A 50 -0.57 14.10 -10.27
C GLN A 50 0.34 13.16 -11.06
N PHE A 51 0.43 11.88 -10.68
CA PHE A 51 1.25 10.91 -11.39
C PHE A 51 0.81 10.79 -12.86
N PRO A 52 1.74 10.93 -13.83
CA PRO A 52 1.39 10.87 -15.25
C PRO A 52 0.74 9.54 -15.64
N LYS A 53 -0.38 9.63 -16.36
CA LYS A 53 -1.03 8.45 -16.95
C LYS A 53 -0.13 7.83 -18.03
N HIS A 54 -0.21 6.51 -18.22
CA HIS A 54 0.56 5.75 -19.22
C HIS A 54 2.09 5.87 -19.12
N THR A 55 2.61 6.26 -17.95
CA THR A 55 4.05 6.29 -17.69
C THR A 55 4.38 5.19 -16.69
N SER A 56 5.45 4.44 -16.96
CA SER A 56 6.04 3.53 -15.97
C SER A 56 7.36 4.13 -15.49
N MET A 57 7.52 4.21 -14.18
CA MET A 57 8.73 4.72 -13.52
C MET A 57 8.96 3.89 -12.28
N SER A 58 10.23 3.71 -11.87
CA SER A 58 10.47 3.05 -10.60
C SER A 58 9.93 3.91 -9.46
N SER A 59 9.33 3.27 -8.46
CA SER A 59 8.83 4.02 -7.31
C SER A 59 9.95 4.72 -6.53
N ALA A 60 11.20 4.24 -6.62
CA ALA A 60 12.35 4.86 -5.96
C ALA A 60 12.75 6.16 -6.68
N GLU A 61 12.78 6.17 -8.01
CA GLU A 61 13.05 7.38 -8.81
C GLU A 61 11.92 8.41 -8.64
N HIS A 62 10.66 7.97 -8.70
CA HIS A 62 9.51 8.86 -8.51
C HIS A 62 9.50 9.48 -7.10
N LEU A 63 9.76 8.67 -6.07
CA LEU A 63 9.83 9.19 -4.71
C LEU A 63 11.06 10.10 -4.50
N SER A 64 12.18 9.79 -5.17
CA SER A 64 13.38 10.62 -5.15
C SER A 64 13.12 12.00 -5.75
N SER A 65 12.47 12.07 -6.91
CA SER A 65 12.13 13.35 -7.55
C SER A 65 11.16 14.18 -6.71
N LYS A 66 10.25 13.54 -5.97
CA LYS A 66 9.28 14.22 -5.09
C LYS A 66 9.86 14.67 -3.74
N THR A 67 10.75 13.88 -3.15
CA THR A 67 11.26 14.12 -1.79
C THR A 67 12.65 14.75 -1.75
N GLY A 68 13.37 14.75 -2.88
CA GLY A 68 14.78 15.14 -2.96
C GLY A 68 15.75 14.14 -2.33
N ILE A 69 15.26 13.02 -1.80
CA ILE A 69 16.10 11.98 -1.21
C ILE A 69 16.70 11.12 -2.33
N PRO A 70 18.03 10.87 -2.35
CA PRO A 70 18.64 10.00 -3.35
C PRO A 70 18.00 8.60 -3.42
N ALA A 71 17.79 8.09 -4.63
CA ALA A 71 17.07 6.83 -4.87
C ALA A 71 17.74 5.60 -4.22
N ASP A 72 19.07 5.59 -4.10
CA ASP A 72 19.85 4.58 -3.39
C ASP A 72 19.52 4.58 -1.88
N ARG A 73 19.42 5.77 -1.28
CA ARG A 73 19.02 5.93 0.13
C ARG A 73 17.59 5.45 0.35
N LEU A 74 16.66 5.78 -0.55
CA LEU A 74 15.27 5.31 -0.47
C LEU A 74 15.17 3.79 -0.59
N SER A 75 15.97 3.20 -1.47
CA SER A 75 16.07 1.74 -1.62
C SER A 75 16.59 1.07 -0.34
N ASN A 76 17.57 1.68 0.33
CA ASN A 76 18.08 1.20 1.61
C ASN A 76 17.07 1.37 2.76
N MET A 77 16.33 2.47 2.79
CA MET A 77 15.23 2.69 3.75
C MET A 77 14.14 1.63 3.58
N ARG A 78 13.77 1.29 2.35
CA ARG A 78 12.80 0.22 2.06
C ARG A 78 13.29 -1.14 2.56
N ARG A 79 14.54 -1.49 2.27
CA ARG A 79 15.15 -2.75 2.72
C ARG A 79 15.19 -2.85 4.25
N SER A 80 15.64 -1.80 4.93
CA SER A 80 15.70 -1.77 6.40
C SER A 80 14.32 -1.82 7.07
N ALA A 81 13.28 -1.30 6.40
CA ALA A 81 11.89 -1.43 6.85
C ALA A 81 11.25 -2.79 6.54
N GLY A 82 11.97 -3.71 5.89
CA GLY A 82 11.43 -5.03 5.48
C GLY A 82 10.43 -4.94 4.32
N ILE A 83 10.46 -3.86 3.54
CA ILE A 83 9.60 -3.68 2.36
C ILE A 83 10.27 -4.34 1.15
N PRO A 84 9.65 -5.38 0.55
CA PRO A 84 10.24 -6.05 -0.62
C PRO A 84 10.32 -5.11 -1.83
N VAL A 85 11.45 -5.19 -2.55
CA VAL A 85 11.74 -4.39 -3.76
C VAL A 85 11.05 -4.97 -5.01
N LEU A 86 10.05 -5.83 -4.85
CA LEU A 86 9.40 -6.57 -5.95
C LEU A 86 8.47 -5.71 -6.84
N LEU A 87 8.26 -4.44 -6.51
CA LEU A 87 7.37 -3.51 -7.22
C LEU A 87 8.17 -2.48 -8.04
N GLU A 88 9.14 -2.92 -8.85
CA GLU A 88 10.00 -1.98 -9.59
C GLU A 88 9.34 -1.33 -10.80
N ARG A 89 8.17 -1.81 -11.26
CA ARG A 89 7.46 -1.22 -12.41
C ARG A 89 5.96 -1.21 -12.21
N CYS A 90 5.44 -0.12 -11.67
CA CYS A 90 4.01 0.15 -11.66
C CYS A 90 3.61 0.66 -13.05
N SER A 91 3.15 -0.23 -13.92
CA SER A 91 2.48 0.17 -15.17
C SER A 91 0.99 0.36 -14.90
N ALA A 92 0.43 1.49 -15.33
CA ALA A 92 -1.00 1.78 -15.20
C ALA A 92 -1.91 0.88 -16.06
N GLU A 93 -1.34 -0.05 -16.84
CA GLU A 93 -2.07 -0.87 -17.83
C GLU A 93 -2.28 -2.34 -17.41
N LEU A 94 -1.70 -2.81 -16.31
CA LEU A 94 -1.81 -4.22 -15.89
C LEU A 94 -2.21 -4.32 -14.41
N ILE A 95 -3.53 -4.43 -14.17
CA ILE A 95 -4.14 -4.74 -12.87
C ILE A 95 -3.79 -6.18 -12.40
N GLU A 96 -3.17 -7.01 -13.24
CA GLU A 96 -2.91 -8.42 -12.91
C GLU A 96 -1.55 -8.73 -12.28
N VAL A 97 -0.59 -7.78 -12.19
CA VAL A 97 0.74 -8.08 -11.60
C VAL A 97 1.41 -6.88 -10.87
N CYS A 98 0.62 -6.05 -10.17
CA CYS A 98 1.15 -5.25 -9.06
C CYS A 98 0.76 -5.90 -7.72
#